data_AF-A0A8H5L129-F1
#
_entry.id   AF-A0A8H5L129-F1
#
_cell.length_a   1.000
_cell.length_b   1.000
_cell.length_c   1.000
_cell.angle_alpha   90.00
_cell.angle_beta   90.00
_cell.angle_gamma   90.00
#
_symmetry.space_group_name_H-M   'P 1'
#
loop_
_entity.id
_entity.type
_entity.pdbx_description
1 polymer ?
#
loop_
_entity_poly.entity_id
_entity_poly.type
_entity_poly.pdbx_seq_one_letter_code
_entity_poly.pdbx_strand_id
1 'polypeptide(L)'
;MSTQETAKTLFLTADGIDFAYRLIGKSNSSEPPLLMLNHVRSTIDTWDPELINNLTVSGRQLITYDYAGLGHSKGPVATSIKGFAINLLAFLNVLLLKLSVKEVDVLGFSMGGYIAQQLVLDSPDIIRKLILAGTGPSLGPGLVHPMNEIQSIVFSPTPGPATIGAFFPPTTGDEGAAWLNRSMSSRAGVAGKNGEPEIALFTTGTPLLNLTQAYLAWDADPLPYALLQTVQKDALVTCGDNDLIVPTHNSFVLARQLSRANFVMFPSSGHGHLFQRFVLPIPSATDLAVAIAIPSLRSTKANLALQATQKLRGFTETGITLEDGIYHELDVIAVATGFVTFFVLGIQSIYGTDLEQGSLLGTKTYLDTTVPGYLSMFSGYDIQASTLLVNSPNSGDLGRWVVDVVIKMETGGVKHSNPRTEAADKWKQCVVDLDNTTLLPTAKSTHMGGNVPGKGDTYRRGQKNRIKRIRVKLILRAYSGCDQIQIMAKELVKAAPIPAGMPQMRYFWTTAGAHMTNPGFSCL
;
A
#
# COMPACT_ATOMS: atom_id res chain seq x y z
N MET A 1 14.96 -27.40 18.74
CA MET A 1 14.05 -27.32 17.57
C MET A 1 14.95 -27.27 16.35
N SER A 2 14.66 -27.99 15.27
CA SER A 2 15.46 -27.87 14.05
C SER A 2 15.33 -26.46 13.48
N THR A 3 16.44 -25.92 13.00
CA THR A 3 16.55 -24.61 12.33
C THR A 3 16.82 -24.81 10.84
N GLN A 4 16.82 -23.75 10.04
CA GLN A 4 17.23 -23.81 8.63
C GLN A 4 18.62 -24.44 8.45
N GLU A 5 19.54 -24.11 9.35
CA GLU A 5 20.93 -24.56 9.34
C GLU A 5 21.10 -26.03 9.74
N THR A 6 20.18 -26.58 10.54
CA THR A 6 20.35 -27.87 11.21
C THR A 6 19.31 -28.93 10.84
N ALA A 7 18.21 -28.55 10.20
CA ALA A 7 17.16 -29.49 9.80
C ALA A 7 17.71 -30.56 8.84
N LYS A 8 17.35 -31.81 9.11
CA LYS A 8 17.76 -32.96 8.29
C LYS A 8 17.04 -32.93 6.96
N THR A 9 17.75 -33.16 5.87
CA THR A 9 17.16 -33.31 4.54
C THR A 9 16.50 -34.67 4.42
N LEU A 10 15.20 -34.68 4.14
CA LEU A 10 14.39 -35.89 3.99
C LEU A 10 14.01 -36.05 2.52
N PHE A 11 13.75 -37.29 2.12
CA PHE A 11 13.33 -37.62 0.76
C PHE A 11 11.97 -38.31 0.77
N LEU A 12 11.17 -38.01 -0.24
CA LEU A 12 9.85 -38.60 -0.45
C LEU A 12 9.62 -38.85 -1.94
N THR A 13 9.33 -40.09 -2.30
CA THR A 13 8.97 -40.44 -3.67
C THR A 13 7.47 -40.23 -3.88
N ALA A 14 7.10 -39.47 -4.91
CA ALA A 14 5.72 -39.31 -5.37
C ALA A 14 5.69 -39.23 -6.90
N ASP A 15 4.79 -39.97 -7.53
CA ASP A 15 4.65 -40.05 -8.99
C ASP A 15 5.98 -40.28 -9.76
N GLY A 16 6.83 -41.17 -9.21
CA GLY A 16 8.14 -41.49 -9.79
C GLY A 16 9.21 -40.41 -9.61
N ILE A 17 8.95 -39.35 -8.85
CA ILE A 17 9.90 -38.27 -8.54
C ILE A 17 10.31 -38.35 -7.07
N ASP A 18 11.62 -38.31 -6.81
CA ASP A 18 12.16 -38.18 -5.46
C ASP A 18 12.30 -36.70 -5.08
N PHE A 19 11.44 -36.25 -4.17
CA PHE A 19 11.44 -34.88 -3.66
C PHE A 19 12.27 -34.78 -2.38
N ALA A 20 13.17 -33.79 -2.33
CA ALA A 20 13.84 -33.39 -1.11
C ALA A 20 13.02 -32.34 -0.35
N TYR A 21 12.90 -32.52 0.96
CA TYR A 21 12.16 -31.60 1.83
C TYR A 21 12.75 -31.56 3.24
N ARG A 22 12.37 -30.53 4.01
CA ARG A 22 12.70 -30.40 5.42
C ARG A 22 11.45 -30.08 6.22
N LEU A 23 11.43 -30.60 7.44
CA LEU A 23 10.48 -30.24 8.48
C LEU A 23 11.23 -29.41 9.52
N ILE A 24 10.83 -28.15 9.68
CA ILE A 24 11.50 -27.18 10.55
C ILE A 24 10.47 -26.69 11.56
N GLY A 25 10.85 -26.52 12.82
CA GLY A 25 9.90 -26.15 13.88
C GLY A 25 9.37 -27.35 14.70
N LYS A 26 8.27 -27.16 15.44
CA LYS A 26 7.68 -28.19 16.31
C LYS A 26 6.77 -29.13 15.50
N SER A 27 6.93 -30.45 15.67
CA SER A 27 6.08 -31.45 15.01
C SER A 27 4.64 -31.52 15.54
N ASN A 28 4.40 -31.06 16.77
CA ASN A 28 3.11 -31.20 17.46
C ASN A 28 2.39 -29.85 17.58
N SER A 29 2.38 -29.07 16.50
CA SER A 29 1.65 -27.80 16.41
C SER A 29 0.14 -28.06 16.33
N SER A 30 -0.66 -27.23 17.00
CA SER A 30 -2.13 -27.24 16.85
C SER A 30 -2.59 -26.61 15.54
N GLU A 31 -1.76 -25.77 14.92
CA GLU A 31 -1.99 -25.21 13.60
C GLU A 31 -1.43 -26.12 12.50
N PRO A 32 -2.08 -26.21 11.32
CA PRO A 32 -1.52 -26.87 10.15
C PRO A 32 -0.09 -26.40 9.82
N PRO A 33 0.78 -27.22 9.20
CA PRO A 33 2.09 -26.77 8.80
C PRO A 33 1.99 -25.67 7.72
N LEU A 34 3.02 -24.82 7.66
CA LEU A 34 3.18 -23.80 6.63
C LEU A 34 4.12 -24.32 5.54
N LEU A 35 3.58 -24.52 4.33
CA LEU A 35 4.33 -24.87 3.14
C LEU A 35 5.01 -23.63 2.56
N MET A 36 6.31 -23.70 2.35
CA MET A 36 7.15 -22.62 1.85
C MET A 36 7.54 -22.88 0.40
N LEU A 37 6.99 -22.11 -0.54
CA LEU A 37 7.30 -22.21 -1.97
C LEU A 37 8.31 -21.15 -2.38
N ASN A 38 9.45 -21.66 -2.88
CA ASN A 38 10.62 -20.90 -3.25
C ASN A 38 10.40 -19.94 -4.43
N HIS A 39 11.15 -18.84 -4.43
CA HIS A 39 11.29 -17.96 -5.60
C HIS A 39 12.13 -18.61 -6.70
N VAL A 40 12.17 -17.97 -7.87
CA VAL A 40 12.99 -18.44 -9.00
C VAL A 40 14.45 -18.63 -8.57
N ARG A 41 15.07 -19.74 -8.99
CA ARG A 41 16.42 -20.21 -8.66
C ARG A 41 16.64 -20.78 -7.27
N SER A 42 15.82 -20.44 -6.29
CA SER A 42 16.06 -20.87 -4.91
C SER A 42 15.88 -22.38 -4.75
N THR A 43 16.61 -22.95 -3.79
CA THR A 43 16.52 -24.35 -3.34
C THR A 43 16.13 -24.36 -1.85
N ILE A 44 15.96 -25.54 -1.26
CA ILE A 44 15.75 -25.65 0.20
C ILE A 44 16.94 -25.13 1.02
N ASP A 45 18.14 -25.03 0.45
CA ASP A 45 19.34 -24.57 1.15
C ASP A 45 19.44 -23.04 1.17
N THR A 46 18.94 -22.38 0.13
CA THR A 46 19.07 -20.93 -0.04
C THR A 46 17.95 -20.11 0.59
N TRP A 47 17.04 -20.73 1.36
CA TRP A 47 16.16 -19.97 2.24
C TRP A 47 16.97 -19.20 3.28
N ASP A 48 16.65 -17.93 3.48
CA ASP A 48 17.29 -17.11 4.52
C ASP A 48 17.00 -17.71 5.91
N PRO A 49 18.03 -18.12 6.67
CA PRO A 49 17.84 -18.64 8.01
C PRO A 49 17.13 -17.66 8.94
N GLU A 50 17.33 -16.35 8.80
CA GLU A 50 16.61 -15.37 9.63
C GLU A 50 15.10 -15.44 9.40
N LEU A 51 14.65 -15.61 8.14
CA LEU A 51 13.23 -15.78 7.83
C LEU A 51 12.67 -17.06 8.47
N ILE A 52 13.28 -18.19 8.12
CA ILE A 52 12.81 -19.52 8.47
C ILE A 52 12.77 -19.67 9.99
N ASN A 53 13.85 -19.29 10.67
CA ASN A 53 13.95 -19.46 12.11
C ASN A 53 12.95 -18.56 12.85
N ASN A 54 12.76 -17.32 12.41
CA ASN A 54 11.76 -16.41 13.01
C ASN A 54 10.32 -16.92 12.84
N LEU A 55 9.98 -17.50 11.68
CA LEU A 55 8.66 -18.07 11.45
C LEU A 55 8.34 -19.24 12.41
N THR A 56 9.37 -20.01 12.79
CA THR A 56 9.20 -21.15 13.72
C THR A 56 9.05 -20.74 15.19
N VAL A 57 9.39 -19.50 15.56
CA VAL A 57 9.25 -18.99 16.95
C VAL A 57 7.81 -19.07 17.44
N SER A 58 6.84 -18.88 16.53
CA SER A 58 5.40 -19.04 16.80
C SER A 58 5.00 -20.45 17.25
N GLY A 59 5.90 -21.43 17.13
CA GLY A 59 5.64 -22.84 17.44
C GLY A 59 5.07 -23.64 16.27
N ARG A 60 4.89 -23.01 15.10
CA ARG A 60 4.37 -23.64 13.88
C ARG A 60 5.44 -24.48 13.16
N GLN A 61 5.03 -25.60 12.57
CA GLN A 61 5.90 -26.40 11.69
C GLN A 61 5.95 -25.78 10.29
N LEU A 62 7.14 -25.72 9.69
CA LEU A 62 7.35 -25.36 8.31
C LEU A 62 7.69 -26.60 7.48
N ILE A 63 7.19 -26.64 6.25
CA ILE A 63 7.57 -27.58 5.21
C ILE A 63 8.29 -26.77 4.12
N THR A 64 9.60 -26.96 3.96
CA THR A 64 10.35 -26.45 2.81
C THR A 64 10.67 -27.63 1.90
N TYR A 65 10.64 -27.43 0.58
CA TYR A 65 10.95 -28.50 -0.37
C TYR A 65 11.58 -27.96 -1.67
N ASP A 66 12.28 -28.85 -2.37
CA ASP A 66 12.85 -28.58 -3.69
C ASP A 66 11.87 -29.03 -4.76
N TYR A 67 11.59 -28.17 -5.73
CA TYR A 67 10.81 -28.53 -6.90
C TYR A 67 11.46 -29.69 -7.68
N ALA A 68 10.67 -30.46 -8.43
CA ALA A 68 11.18 -31.55 -9.26
C ALA A 68 12.34 -31.08 -10.16
N GLY A 69 13.44 -31.83 -10.16
CA GLY A 69 14.66 -31.55 -10.91
C GLY A 69 15.52 -30.39 -10.41
N LEU A 70 15.19 -29.77 -9.26
CA LEU A 70 15.96 -28.70 -8.65
C LEU A 70 16.56 -29.13 -7.31
N GLY A 71 17.64 -28.45 -6.90
CA GLY A 71 18.31 -28.69 -5.63
C GLY A 71 18.66 -30.16 -5.45
N HIS A 72 18.10 -30.77 -4.41
CA HIS A 72 18.30 -32.18 -4.06
C HIS A 72 17.23 -33.10 -4.65
N SER A 73 16.15 -32.56 -5.20
CA SER A 73 15.09 -33.33 -5.85
C SER A 73 15.54 -33.90 -7.21
N LYS A 74 14.98 -35.05 -7.58
CA LYS A 74 15.18 -35.70 -8.88
C LYS A 74 14.04 -35.38 -9.85
N GLY A 75 14.08 -35.99 -11.03
CA GLY A 75 13.05 -35.84 -12.06
C GLY A 75 13.28 -34.61 -12.97
N PRO A 76 12.38 -34.40 -13.95
CA PRO A 76 12.47 -33.28 -14.88
C PRO A 76 11.92 -31.99 -14.26
N VAL A 77 12.56 -30.86 -14.59
CA VAL A 77 12.05 -29.53 -14.25
C VAL A 77 10.88 -29.21 -15.18
N ALA A 78 9.71 -28.93 -14.61
CA ALA A 78 8.53 -28.54 -15.35
C ALA A 78 8.74 -27.22 -16.11
N THR A 79 8.07 -27.08 -17.26
CA THR A 79 8.15 -25.89 -18.14
C THR A 79 6.90 -25.03 -18.09
N SER A 80 6.01 -25.26 -17.11
CA SER A 80 4.81 -24.45 -16.83
C SER A 80 4.51 -24.45 -15.34
N ILE A 81 3.89 -23.37 -14.84
CA ILE A 81 3.43 -23.28 -13.44
C ILE A 81 2.43 -24.38 -13.10
N LYS A 82 1.57 -24.76 -14.04
CA LYS A 82 0.68 -25.94 -13.89
C LYS A 82 1.44 -27.25 -13.70
N GLY A 83 2.54 -27.46 -14.43
CA GLY A 83 3.40 -28.61 -14.21
C GLY A 83 4.04 -28.62 -12.81
N PHE A 84 4.49 -27.46 -12.31
CA PHE A 84 4.97 -27.34 -10.94
C PHE A 84 3.87 -27.64 -9.91
N ALA A 85 2.64 -27.15 -10.12
CA ALA A 85 1.51 -27.39 -9.23
C ALA A 85 1.09 -28.87 -9.20
N ILE A 86 1.13 -29.57 -10.34
CA ILE A 86 0.87 -31.02 -10.43
C ILE A 86 1.91 -31.81 -9.61
N ASN A 87 3.20 -31.51 -9.81
CA ASN A 87 4.28 -32.15 -9.06
C ASN A 87 4.16 -31.87 -7.55
N LEU A 88 3.79 -30.64 -7.18
CA LEU A 88 3.56 -30.24 -5.79
C LEU A 88 2.37 -30.99 -5.17
N LEU A 89 1.26 -31.13 -5.91
CA LEU A 89 0.09 -31.88 -5.45
C LEU A 89 0.43 -33.36 -5.21
N ALA A 90 1.20 -33.98 -6.11
CA ALA A 90 1.67 -35.36 -5.92
C ALA A 90 2.51 -35.50 -4.65
N PHE A 91 3.45 -34.58 -4.42
CA PHE A 91 4.25 -34.53 -3.20
C PHE A 91 3.37 -34.37 -1.94
N LEU A 92 2.43 -33.43 -1.93
CA LEU A 92 1.56 -33.16 -0.79
C LEU A 92 0.61 -34.34 -0.48
N ASN A 93 0.08 -35.01 -1.51
CA ASN A 93 -0.79 -36.18 -1.33
C ASN A 93 -0.10 -37.29 -0.53
N VAL A 94 1.21 -37.47 -0.69
CA VAL A 94 1.97 -38.45 0.09
C VAL A 94 2.42 -37.87 1.44
N LEU A 95 2.93 -36.63 1.45
CA LEU A 95 3.48 -36.03 2.68
C LEU A 95 2.40 -35.80 3.74
N LEU A 96 1.24 -35.28 3.37
CA LEU A 96 0.18 -34.94 4.33
C LEU A 96 -0.40 -36.19 5.01
N LEU A 97 -0.52 -37.30 4.28
CA LEU A 97 -0.85 -38.61 4.87
C LEU A 97 0.20 -39.04 5.90
N LYS A 98 1.50 -38.91 5.57
CA LYS A 98 2.60 -39.26 6.47
C LYS A 98 2.61 -38.39 7.74
N LEU A 99 2.26 -37.13 7.63
CA LEU A 99 2.16 -36.19 8.75
C LEU A 99 0.83 -36.30 9.51
N SER A 100 -0.14 -37.08 9.01
CA SER A 100 -1.51 -37.14 9.54
C SER A 100 -2.19 -35.76 9.61
N VAL A 101 -1.97 -34.94 8.58
CA VAL A 101 -2.57 -33.60 8.44
C VAL A 101 -3.46 -33.57 7.19
N LYS A 102 -4.55 -32.79 7.23
CA LYS A 102 -5.49 -32.68 6.10
C LYS A 102 -5.21 -31.52 5.16
N GLU A 103 -4.75 -30.39 5.71
CA GLU A 103 -4.57 -29.14 4.98
C GLU A 103 -3.23 -28.49 5.33
N VAL A 104 -2.76 -27.58 4.48
CA VAL A 104 -1.62 -26.70 4.76
C VAL A 104 -2.01 -25.25 4.59
N ASP A 105 -1.30 -24.34 5.26
CA ASP A 105 -1.21 -22.97 4.75
C ASP A 105 -0.02 -22.89 3.80
N VAL A 106 -0.09 -22.00 2.82
CA VAL A 106 0.96 -21.87 1.81
C VAL A 106 1.48 -20.45 1.79
N LEU A 107 2.79 -20.30 1.91
CA LEU A 107 3.52 -19.08 1.56
C LEU A 107 4.21 -19.31 0.22
N GLY A 108 3.74 -18.61 -0.81
CA GLY A 108 4.37 -18.56 -2.11
C GLY A 108 5.08 -17.24 -2.33
N PHE A 109 6.41 -17.30 -2.47
CA PHE A 109 7.22 -16.12 -2.77
C PHE A 109 7.58 -16.07 -4.26
N SER A 110 7.30 -14.95 -4.93
CA SER A 110 7.63 -14.73 -6.34
C SER A 110 7.00 -15.81 -7.24
N MET A 111 7.80 -16.57 -7.98
CA MET A 111 7.36 -17.73 -8.77
C MET A 111 6.61 -18.78 -7.91
N GLY A 112 6.99 -18.97 -6.64
CA GLY A 112 6.25 -19.80 -5.70
C GLY A 112 4.82 -19.30 -5.44
N GLY A 113 4.59 -17.99 -5.58
CA GLY A 113 3.26 -17.39 -5.54
C GLY A 113 2.39 -17.75 -6.74
N TYR A 114 2.98 -17.93 -7.93
CA TYR A 114 2.26 -18.42 -9.11
C TYR A 114 1.85 -19.89 -8.91
N ILE A 115 2.77 -20.71 -8.38
CA ILE A 115 2.52 -22.12 -8.08
C ILE A 115 1.42 -22.25 -7.01
N ALA A 116 1.44 -21.40 -5.96
CA ALA A 116 0.39 -21.37 -4.94
C ALA A 116 -0.99 -21.02 -5.52
N GLN A 117 -1.06 -20.04 -6.41
CA GLN A 117 -2.30 -19.65 -7.11
C GLN A 117 -2.84 -20.79 -7.95
N GLN A 118 -1.97 -21.47 -8.72
CA GLN A 118 -2.39 -22.61 -9.53
C GLN A 118 -2.84 -23.80 -8.65
N LEU A 119 -2.12 -24.09 -7.57
CA LEU A 119 -2.47 -25.16 -6.64
C LEU A 119 -3.83 -24.95 -5.97
N VAL A 120 -4.15 -23.73 -5.51
CA VAL A 120 -5.45 -23.47 -4.88
C VAL A 120 -6.61 -23.56 -5.88
N LEU A 121 -6.36 -23.24 -7.16
CA LEU A 121 -7.36 -23.41 -8.22
C LEU A 121 -7.60 -24.89 -8.53
N ASP A 122 -6.53 -25.69 -8.57
CA ASP A 122 -6.59 -27.12 -8.93
C ASP A 122 -7.04 -28.00 -7.76
N SER A 123 -6.73 -27.63 -6.51
CA SER A 123 -6.96 -28.44 -5.31
C SER A 123 -7.21 -27.57 -4.07
N PRO A 124 -8.33 -26.84 -4.01
CA PRO A 124 -8.62 -25.94 -2.90
C PRO A 124 -8.76 -26.65 -1.55
N ASP A 125 -9.14 -27.94 -1.52
CA ASP A 125 -9.44 -28.67 -0.28
C ASP A 125 -8.22 -29.01 0.58
N ILE A 126 -7.01 -28.98 0.01
CA ILE A 126 -5.76 -29.19 0.76
C ILE A 126 -5.13 -27.89 1.25
N ILE A 127 -5.71 -26.74 0.85
CA ILE A 127 -5.19 -25.41 1.19
C ILE A 127 -6.15 -24.72 2.15
N ARG A 128 -5.66 -24.37 3.35
CA ARG A 128 -6.45 -23.62 4.33
C ARG A 128 -6.33 -22.11 4.11
N LYS A 129 -5.11 -21.58 3.99
CA LYS A 129 -4.83 -20.15 3.74
C LYS A 129 -3.65 -19.93 2.80
N LEU A 130 -3.59 -18.74 2.21
CA LEU A 130 -2.56 -18.31 1.28
C LEU A 130 -1.81 -17.07 1.75
N ILE A 131 -0.51 -17.06 1.53
CA ILE A 131 0.36 -15.88 1.61
C ILE A 131 1.10 -15.77 0.29
N LEU A 132 0.80 -14.71 -0.45
CA LEU A 132 1.31 -14.46 -1.80
C LEU A 132 2.23 -13.25 -1.73
N ALA A 133 3.53 -13.52 -1.66
CA ALA A 133 4.55 -12.51 -1.40
C ALA A 133 5.35 -12.19 -2.67
N GLY A 134 5.55 -10.90 -2.96
CA GLY A 134 6.37 -10.42 -4.07
C GLY A 134 5.93 -11.04 -5.40
N THR A 135 4.62 -11.14 -5.60
CA THR A 135 4.03 -11.90 -6.72
C THR A 135 2.81 -11.15 -7.28
N GLY A 136 2.37 -11.57 -8.46
CA GLY A 136 1.23 -11.04 -9.20
C GLY A 136 0.35 -12.17 -9.74
N PRO A 137 -0.77 -11.85 -10.41
CA PRO A 137 -1.57 -12.86 -11.09
C PRO A 137 -0.97 -13.20 -12.48
N SER A 138 -1.52 -14.19 -13.16
CA SER A 138 -1.22 -14.44 -14.59
C SER A 138 -1.78 -13.33 -15.48
N LEU A 139 -1.60 -13.40 -16.81
CA LEU A 139 -2.00 -12.36 -17.76
C LEU A 139 -3.43 -11.84 -17.52
N GLY A 140 -3.59 -10.53 -17.31
CA GLY A 140 -4.89 -9.92 -17.15
C GLY A 140 -4.89 -8.39 -17.15
N PRO A 141 -6.07 -7.76 -17.05
CA PRO A 141 -6.19 -6.31 -17.07
C PRO A 141 -5.43 -5.63 -15.94
N GLY A 142 -4.72 -4.56 -16.30
CA GLY A 142 -4.01 -3.69 -15.36
C GLY A 142 -2.60 -4.16 -15.01
N LEU A 143 -2.11 -5.26 -15.57
CA LEU A 143 -0.74 -5.70 -15.28
C LEU A 143 0.31 -4.80 -15.91
N VAL A 144 1.40 -4.66 -15.18
CA VAL A 144 2.62 -3.96 -15.59
C VAL A 144 3.70 -5.00 -15.76
N HIS A 145 4.31 -5.05 -16.94
CA HIS A 145 5.48 -5.89 -17.17
C HIS A 145 6.72 -5.26 -16.53
N PRO A 146 7.63 -6.07 -15.97
CA PRO A 146 8.93 -5.56 -15.54
C PRO A 146 9.71 -4.99 -16.74
N MET A 147 10.66 -4.10 -16.46
CA MET A 147 11.58 -3.64 -17.50
C MET A 147 12.39 -4.82 -18.05
N ASN A 148 12.58 -4.89 -19.37
CA ASN A 148 13.32 -5.96 -20.05
C ASN A 148 14.73 -6.18 -19.45
N GLU A 149 15.38 -5.09 -19.02
CA GLU A 149 16.69 -5.12 -18.36
C GLU A 149 16.64 -5.90 -17.04
N ILE A 150 15.64 -5.64 -16.19
CA ILE A 150 15.45 -6.35 -14.91
C ILE A 150 15.15 -7.82 -15.16
N GLN A 151 14.26 -8.12 -16.12
CA GLN A 151 13.97 -9.50 -16.50
C GLN A 151 15.23 -10.23 -16.99
N SER A 152 16.05 -9.58 -17.82
CA SER A 152 17.32 -10.14 -18.31
C SER A 152 18.32 -10.39 -17.18
N ILE A 153 18.39 -9.50 -16.20
CA ILE A 153 19.23 -9.67 -15.00
C ILE A 153 18.78 -10.89 -14.19
N VAL A 154 17.48 -11.01 -13.89
CA VAL A 154 16.93 -12.09 -13.06
C VAL A 154 17.13 -13.46 -13.71
N PHE A 155 17.02 -13.55 -15.03
CA PHE A 155 17.16 -14.80 -15.80
C PHE A 155 18.54 -14.99 -16.46
N SER A 156 19.53 -14.15 -16.13
CA SER A 156 20.91 -14.29 -16.60
C SER A 156 21.50 -15.68 -16.26
N PRO A 157 22.14 -16.42 -17.18
CA PRO A 157 22.73 -17.72 -16.88
C PRO A 157 23.67 -17.71 -15.65
N THR A 158 24.39 -16.60 -15.48
CA THR A 158 25.28 -16.35 -14.34
C THR A 158 24.74 -15.18 -13.52
N PRO A 159 24.30 -15.39 -12.27
CA PRO A 159 23.88 -14.30 -11.40
C PRO A 159 25.09 -13.44 -11.02
N GLY A 160 24.93 -12.12 -11.11
CA GLY A 160 25.93 -11.13 -10.66
C GLY A 160 25.36 -10.15 -9.63
N PRO A 161 26.14 -9.13 -9.20
CA PRO A 161 25.69 -8.10 -8.25
C PRO A 161 24.39 -7.40 -8.64
N ALA A 162 24.14 -7.23 -9.94
CA ALA A 162 22.89 -6.68 -10.45
C ALA A 162 21.65 -7.52 -10.06
N THR A 163 21.79 -8.84 -9.91
CA THR A 163 20.71 -9.72 -9.44
C THR A 163 20.31 -9.37 -8.01
N ILE A 164 21.29 -9.08 -7.14
CA ILE A 164 21.04 -8.62 -5.78
C ILE A 164 20.33 -7.26 -5.82
N GLY A 165 20.82 -6.33 -6.65
CA GLY A 165 20.22 -5.01 -6.83
C GLY A 165 18.78 -5.04 -7.40
N ALA A 166 18.40 -6.09 -8.13
CA ALA A 166 17.03 -6.29 -8.58
C ALA A 166 16.09 -6.75 -7.45
N PHE A 167 16.61 -7.50 -6.47
CA PHE A 167 15.85 -7.90 -5.28
C PHE A 167 15.78 -6.80 -4.23
N PHE A 168 16.89 -6.09 -4.03
CA PHE A 168 17.11 -5.11 -2.98
C PHE A 168 17.44 -3.75 -3.58
N PRO A 169 16.53 -2.76 -3.51
CA PRO A 169 16.77 -1.42 -4.02
C PRO A 169 18.07 -0.81 -3.48
N PRO A 170 18.79 0.04 -4.24
CA PRO A 170 20.04 0.64 -3.76
C PRO A 170 19.92 1.41 -2.43
N THR A 171 18.71 1.87 -2.09
CA THR A 171 18.40 2.56 -0.85
C THR A 171 18.50 1.68 0.40
N THR A 172 18.69 0.36 0.25
CA THR A 172 18.67 -0.61 1.35
C THR A 172 20.07 -0.97 1.85
N GLY A 173 21.11 -0.30 1.34
CA GLY A 173 22.50 -0.52 1.76
C GLY A 173 22.95 -1.98 1.62
N ASP A 174 23.54 -2.52 2.68
CA ASP A 174 24.16 -3.86 2.68
C ASP A 174 23.18 -5.03 2.88
N GLU A 175 21.88 -4.77 3.03
CA GLU A 175 20.86 -5.80 3.31
C GLU A 175 20.90 -6.96 2.30
N GLY A 176 21.03 -6.67 1.00
CA GLY A 176 21.07 -7.69 -0.04
C GLY A 176 22.34 -8.55 0.02
N ALA A 177 23.49 -7.97 0.36
CA ALA A 177 24.74 -8.70 0.55
C ALA A 177 24.69 -9.58 1.81
N ALA A 178 24.09 -9.07 2.88
CA ALA A 178 23.87 -9.82 4.12
C ALA A 178 22.95 -11.03 3.88
N TRP A 179 21.81 -10.82 3.21
CA TRP A 179 20.89 -11.89 2.78
C TRP A 179 21.60 -12.98 1.98
N LEU A 180 22.39 -12.56 0.97
CA LEU A 180 23.10 -13.50 0.12
C LEU A 180 24.12 -14.33 0.92
N ASN A 181 24.91 -13.68 1.79
CA ASN A 181 25.89 -14.36 2.63
C ASN A 181 25.23 -15.38 3.57
N ARG A 182 24.14 -15.00 4.26
CA ARG A 182 23.39 -15.92 5.13
C ARG A 182 22.83 -17.10 4.34
N SER A 183 22.23 -16.85 3.18
CA SER A 183 21.61 -17.87 2.35
C SER A 183 22.63 -18.87 1.78
N MET A 184 23.81 -18.42 1.39
CA MET A 184 24.87 -19.28 0.84
C MET A 184 25.66 -20.03 1.92
N SER A 185 25.68 -19.54 3.17
CA SER A 185 26.43 -20.15 4.28
C SER A 185 25.55 -20.93 5.25
N SER A 186 24.22 -20.89 5.09
CA SER A 186 23.23 -21.49 6.00
C SER A 186 23.52 -22.96 6.34
N ARG A 187 24.08 -23.73 5.39
CA ARG A 187 24.36 -25.17 5.55
C ARG A 187 25.82 -25.50 5.80
N ALA A 188 26.72 -24.53 5.93
CA ALA A 188 28.17 -24.76 6.05
C ALA A 188 28.55 -25.69 7.24
N GLY A 189 27.75 -25.69 8.30
CA GLY A 189 27.96 -26.57 9.45
C GLY A 189 27.73 -28.06 9.17
N VAL A 190 26.77 -28.40 8.30
CA VAL A 190 26.21 -29.75 8.16
C VAL A 190 26.30 -30.36 6.76
N ALA A 191 26.47 -29.55 5.71
CA ALA A 191 26.58 -30.04 4.34
C ALA A 191 27.71 -31.08 4.19
N GLY A 192 27.45 -32.16 3.46
CA GLY A 192 28.40 -33.25 3.21
C GLY A 192 28.72 -34.14 4.43
N LYS A 193 28.09 -33.91 5.59
CA LYS A 193 28.39 -34.61 6.85
C LYS A 193 27.22 -35.46 7.30
N ASN A 194 27.50 -36.61 7.92
CA ASN A 194 26.50 -37.45 8.59
C ASN A 194 25.28 -37.84 7.71
N GLY A 195 25.51 -38.00 6.40
CA GLY A 195 24.46 -38.36 5.43
C GLY A 195 23.63 -37.18 4.91
N GLU A 196 23.96 -35.94 5.27
CA GLU A 196 23.41 -34.76 4.60
C GLU A 196 24.07 -34.57 3.22
N PRO A 197 23.31 -34.12 2.20
CA PRO A 197 23.88 -33.79 0.91
C PRO A 197 24.83 -32.59 0.99
N GLU A 198 25.66 -32.43 -0.04
CA GLU A 198 26.39 -31.18 -0.28
C GLU A 198 25.41 -30.01 -0.46
N ILE A 199 25.86 -28.77 -0.27
CA ILE A 199 24.98 -27.61 -0.44
C ILE A 199 24.54 -27.45 -1.90
N ALA A 200 23.25 -27.26 -2.14
CA ALA A 200 22.69 -26.90 -3.44
C ALA A 200 22.41 -25.40 -3.50
N LEU A 201 23.26 -24.64 -4.18
CA LEU A 201 23.12 -23.20 -4.36
C LEU A 201 22.04 -22.85 -5.41
N PHE A 202 21.91 -21.56 -5.71
CA PHE A 202 20.96 -21.05 -6.70
C PHE A 202 21.07 -21.75 -8.06
N THR A 203 19.92 -22.10 -8.62
CA THR A 203 19.79 -22.81 -9.89
C THR A 203 20.36 -21.99 -11.06
N THR A 204 21.16 -22.64 -11.89
CA THR A 204 21.76 -22.13 -13.13
C THR A 204 21.62 -23.16 -14.26
N GLY A 205 22.13 -22.85 -15.46
CA GLY A 205 22.19 -23.80 -16.57
C GLY A 205 20.82 -24.20 -17.15
N THR A 206 20.71 -25.43 -17.66
CA THR A 206 19.48 -25.94 -18.31
C THR A 206 18.24 -25.90 -17.41
N PRO A 207 18.30 -26.29 -16.11
CA PRO A 207 17.16 -26.14 -15.20
C PRO A 207 16.60 -24.71 -15.11
N LEU A 208 17.48 -23.70 -15.16
CA LEU A 208 17.05 -22.30 -15.18
C LEU A 208 16.25 -21.97 -16.45
N LEU A 209 16.62 -22.50 -17.61
CA LEU A 209 15.87 -22.28 -18.86
C LEU A 209 14.42 -22.79 -18.74
N ASN A 210 14.22 -23.94 -18.09
CA ASN A 210 12.87 -24.47 -17.84
C ASN A 210 12.08 -23.58 -16.86
N LEU A 211 12.73 -23.02 -15.83
CA LEU A 211 12.11 -22.03 -14.94
C LEU A 211 11.71 -20.76 -15.70
N THR A 212 12.58 -20.25 -16.58
CA THR A 212 12.28 -19.10 -17.45
C THR A 212 11.08 -19.41 -18.34
N GLN A 213 11.03 -20.59 -18.95
CA GLN A 213 9.90 -21.00 -19.79
C GLN A 213 8.60 -21.08 -18.97
N ALA A 214 8.65 -21.63 -17.76
CA ALA A 214 7.48 -21.72 -16.89
C ALA A 214 6.95 -20.33 -16.48
N TYR A 215 7.86 -19.40 -16.18
CA TYR A 215 7.53 -18.00 -15.89
C TYR A 215 6.86 -17.33 -17.09
N LEU A 216 7.48 -17.42 -18.28
CA LEU A 216 6.94 -16.81 -19.49
C LEU A 216 5.58 -17.40 -19.90
N ALA A 217 5.40 -18.70 -19.71
CA ALA A 217 4.12 -19.37 -19.98
C ALA A 217 3.00 -18.84 -19.07
N TRP A 218 3.29 -18.57 -17.79
CA TRP A 218 2.32 -17.99 -16.86
C TRP A 218 1.96 -16.55 -17.21
N ASP A 219 2.96 -15.73 -17.54
CA ASP A 219 2.77 -14.33 -17.92
C ASP A 219 2.00 -14.17 -19.26
N ALA A 220 1.88 -15.26 -20.03
CA ALA A 220 1.12 -15.30 -21.27
C ALA A 220 -0.27 -15.95 -21.12
N ASP A 221 -0.57 -16.59 -19.99
CA ASP A 221 -1.81 -17.35 -19.80
C ASP A 221 -2.91 -16.50 -19.13
N PRO A 222 -4.02 -16.18 -19.83
CA PRO A 222 -5.09 -15.39 -19.27
C PRO A 222 -6.03 -16.17 -18.33
N LEU A 223 -5.97 -17.51 -18.35
CA LEU A 223 -6.97 -18.34 -17.67
C LEU A 223 -6.84 -18.27 -16.14
N PRO A 224 -5.66 -18.42 -15.51
CA PRO A 224 -5.57 -18.37 -14.05
C PRO A 224 -6.08 -17.05 -13.47
N TYR A 225 -5.75 -15.90 -14.07
CA TYR A 225 -6.27 -14.59 -13.71
C TYR A 225 -7.80 -14.56 -13.68
N ALA A 226 -8.44 -15.05 -14.75
CA ALA A 226 -9.89 -15.04 -14.88
C ALA A 226 -10.60 -15.88 -13.81
N LEU A 227 -9.90 -16.87 -13.24
CA LEU A 227 -10.42 -17.76 -12.21
C LEU A 227 -10.12 -17.29 -10.78
N LEU A 228 -9.26 -16.28 -10.56
CA LEU A 228 -8.90 -15.86 -9.20
C LEU A 228 -10.10 -15.46 -8.32
N GLN A 229 -11.18 -14.94 -8.91
CA GLN A 229 -12.40 -14.60 -8.16
C GLN A 229 -13.15 -15.83 -7.62
N THR A 230 -12.90 -17.03 -8.16
CA THR A 230 -13.49 -18.27 -7.65
C THR A 230 -12.76 -18.77 -6.40
N VAL A 231 -11.58 -18.24 -6.07
CA VAL A 231 -10.84 -18.61 -4.86
C VAL A 231 -11.55 -18.06 -3.62
N GLN A 232 -12.05 -18.97 -2.78
CA GLN A 232 -12.75 -18.67 -1.53
C GLN A 232 -11.90 -18.92 -0.28
N LYS A 233 -10.58 -18.73 -0.39
CA LYS A 233 -9.62 -18.90 0.70
C LYS A 233 -9.16 -17.55 1.23
N ASP A 234 -8.90 -17.47 2.54
CA ASP A 234 -8.27 -16.28 3.12
C ASP A 234 -6.86 -16.15 2.54
N ALA A 235 -6.56 -14.96 2.04
CA ALA A 235 -5.26 -14.66 1.44
C ALA A 235 -4.64 -13.41 2.06
N LEU A 236 -3.32 -13.42 2.20
CA LEU A 236 -2.51 -12.24 2.44
C LEU A 236 -1.63 -12.01 1.23
N VAL A 237 -1.72 -10.83 0.62
CA VAL A 237 -0.83 -10.42 -0.47
C VAL A 237 0.18 -9.42 0.09
N THR A 238 1.48 -9.68 -0.09
CA THR A 238 2.54 -8.79 0.37
C THR A 238 3.49 -8.40 -0.74
N CYS A 239 4.03 -7.19 -0.69
CA CYS A 239 5.07 -6.72 -1.61
C CYS A 239 5.90 -5.59 -1.01
N GLY A 240 7.05 -5.30 -1.61
CA GLY A 240 7.76 -4.04 -1.42
C GLY A 240 7.10 -2.90 -2.21
N ASP A 241 7.31 -1.65 -1.79
CA ASP A 241 6.88 -0.46 -2.52
C ASP A 241 7.74 -0.15 -3.76
N ASN A 242 8.88 -0.85 -3.93
CA ASN A 242 9.80 -0.72 -5.05
C ASN A 242 10.22 -2.09 -5.61
N ASP A 243 9.27 -2.99 -5.83
CA ASP A 243 9.53 -4.29 -6.44
C ASP A 243 9.73 -4.13 -7.96
N LEU A 244 10.94 -4.36 -8.43
CA LEU A 244 11.30 -4.24 -9.85
C LEU A 244 11.12 -5.54 -10.63
N ILE A 245 11.11 -6.68 -9.94
CA ILE A 245 11.05 -8.03 -10.55
C ILE A 245 9.60 -8.39 -10.86
N VAL A 246 8.72 -8.16 -9.88
CA VAL A 246 7.27 -8.20 -10.06
C VAL A 246 6.75 -6.83 -9.67
N PRO A 247 6.53 -5.92 -10.65
CA PRO A 247 6.12 -4.54 -10.36
C PRO A 247 5.06 -4.45 -9.28
N THR A 248 5.29 -3.66 -8.23
CA THR A 248 4.42 -3.53 -7.04
C THR A 248 2.93 -3.42 -7.38
N HIS A 249 2.61 -2.73 -8.49
CA HIS A 249 1.25 -2.63 -9.03
C HIS A 249 0.54 -3.99 -9.19
N ASN A 250 1.26 -5.03 -9.62
CA ASN A 250 0.71 -6.34 -9.89
C ASN A 250 0.22 -7.04 -8.61
N SER A 251 0.85 -6.78 -7.46
CA SER A 251 0.35 -7.27 -6.16
C SER A 251 -0.95 -6.59 -5.76
N PHE A 252 -1.15 -5.31 -6.09
CA PHE A 252 -2.45 -4.65 -5.94
C PHE A 252 -3.52 -5.27 -6.84
N VAL A 253 -3.18 -5.58 -8.10
CA VAL A 253 -4.11 -6.25 -9.02
C VAL A 253 -4.51 -7.62 -8.49
N LEU A 254 -3.53 -8.41 -8.02
CA LEU A 254 -3.76 -9.73 -7.40
C LEU A 254 -4.71 -9.64 -6.20
N ALA A 255 -4.42 -8.74 -5.25
CA ALA A 255 -5.23 -8.55 -4.05
C ALA A 255 -6.68 -8.17 -4.39
N ARG A 256 -6.90 -7.40 -5.47
CA ARG A 256 -8.26 -7.03 -5.91
C ARG A 256 -9.02 -8.17 -6.57
N GLN A 257 -8.34 -9.14 -7.16
CA GLN A 257 -8.99 -10.31 -7.78
C GLN A 257 -9.39 -11.37 -6.75
N LEU A 258 -8.71 -11.42 -5.61
CA LEU A 258 -9.01 -12.34 -4.53
C LEU A 258 -10.05 -11.75 -3.58
N SER A 259 -11.25 -12.35 -3.56
CA SER A 259 -12.40 -11.83 -2.79
C SER A 259 -12.18 -11.72 -1.28
N ARG A 260 -11.19 -12.43 -0.74
CA ARG A 260 -10.85 -12.52 0.69
C ARG A 260 -9.39 -12.18 0.97
N ALA A 261 -8.78 -11.34 0.13
CA ALA A 261 -7.40 -10.91 0.34
C ALA A 261 -7.28 -9.72 1.29
N ASN A 262 -6.30 -9.79 2.19
CA ASN A 262 -5.68 -8.64 2.82
C ASN A 262 -4.43 -8.24 2.04
N PHE A 263 -4.05 -6.97 2.08
CA PHE A 263 -2.89 -6.46 1.37
C PHE A 263 -1.98 -5.68 2.32
N VAL A 264 -0.68 -6.00 2.30
CA VAL A 264 0.35 -5.30 3.10
C VAL A 264 1.52 -4.94 2.19
N MET A 265 1.85 -3.66 2.14
CA MET A 265 3.00 -3.16 1.40
C MET A 265 4.09 -2.71 2.38
N PHE A 266 5.31 -3.17 2.16
CA PHE A 266 6.47 -2.86 2.98
C PHE A 266 7.18 -1.62 2.41
N PRO A 267 7.27 -0.52 3.17
CA PRO A 267 7.91 0.69 2.69
C PRO A 267 9.42 0.52 2.56
N SER A 268 10.02 1.23 1.60
CA SER A 268 11.45 1.21 1.30
C SER A 268 12.00 -0.22 1.06
N SER A 269 11.19 -1.07 0.44
CA SER A 269 11.51 -2.50 0.22
C SER A 269 11.29 -2.88 -1.24
N GLY A 270 12.08 -3.82 -1.75
CA GLY A 270 11.93 -4.33 -3.12
C GLY A 270 11.32 -5.72 -3.18
N HIS A 271 11.71 -6.49 -4.20
CA HIS A 271 11.25 -7.87 -4.35
C HIS A 271 11.61 -8.72 -3.13
N GLY A 272 12.82 -8.49 -2.60
CA GLY A 272 13.34 -9.11 -1.38
C GLY A 272 12.68 -8.64 -0.08
N HIS A 273 11.53 -7.96 -0.09
CA HIS A 273 10.86 -7.41 1.11
C HIS A 273 10.71 -8.40 2.27
N LEU A 274 10.44 -9.70 1.97
CA LEU A 274 10.40 -10.74 2.98
C LEU A 274 11.70 -10.81 3.77
N PHE A 275 12.84 -10.51 3.12
CA PHE A 275 14.19 -10.59 3.65
C PHE A 275 14.72 -9.32 4.31
N GLN A 276 14.03 -8.20 4.12
CA GLN A 276 14.44 -6.89 4.61
C GLN A 276 13.77 -6.54 5.94
N ARG A 277 12.52 -6.98 6.10
CA ARG A 277 11.66 -6.61 7.22
C ARG A 277 11.08 -7.87 7.87
N PHE A 278 11.95 -8.66 8.50
CA PHE A 278 11.53 -9.77 9.36
C PHE A 278 11.00 -9.29 10.73
N VAL A 279 11.44 -8.09 11.15
CA VAL A 279 11.17 -7.47 12.44
C VAL A 279 11.03 -5.97 12.22
N LEU A 280 9.82 -5.42 12.33
CA LEU A 280 9.69 -4.01 12.70
C LEU A 280 9.73 -3.93 14.24
N PRO A 281 10.57 -3.07 14.85
CA PRO A 281 10.42 -2.70 16.24
C PRO A 281 9.29 -1.67 16.33
N ILE A 282 8.05 -2.15 16.25
CA ILE A 282 6.89 -1.49 16.86
C ILE A 282 6.70 -2.23 18.20
N PRO A 283 6.21 -1.61 19.29
CA PRO A 283 6.08 -2.27 20.60
C PRO A 283 5.20 -3.53 20.66
N SER A 284 4.70 -4.04 19.52
CA SER A 284 4.20 -5.39 19.35
C SER A 284 5.06 -6.14 18.34
N ALA A 285 6.06 -6.88 18.82
CA ALA A 285 6.82 -7.82 18.00
C ALA A 285 5.88 -8.93 17.51
N THR A 286 5.31 -8.79 16.31
CA THR A 286 4.68 -9.85 15.50
C THR A 286 3.94 -9.17 14.35
N ASP A 287 4.43 -9.27 13.11
CA ASP A 287 3.64 -8.82 11.94
C ASP A 287 3.64 -9.83 10.79
N LEU A 288 4.76 -10.48 10.43
CA LEU A 288 4.67 -11.62 9.49
C LEU A 288 4.08 -12.85 10.18
N ALA A 289 4.54 -13.15 11.41
CA ALA A 289 3.98 -14.21 12.25
C ALA A 289 2.54 -13.90 12.70
N VAL A 290 2.16 -12.63 12.91
CA VAL A 290 0.75 -12.23 13.16
C VAL A 290 -0.06 -12.27 11.88
N ALA A 291 0.43 -11.85 10.72
CA ALA A 291 -0.32 -11.98 9.47
C ALA A 291 -0.51 -13.45 9.05
N ILE A 292 0.44 -14.34 9.40
CA ILE A 292 0.31 -15.81 9.34
C ILE A 292 -0.69 -16.33 10.40
N ALA A 293 -0.74 -15.73 11.59
CA ALA A 293 -1.59 -16.11 12.71
C ALA A 293 -2.90 -15.31 12.83
N ILE A 294 -3.26 -14.47 11.84
CA ILE A 294 -4.55 -13.77 11.79
C ILE A 294 -5.53 -14.75 11.11
N PRO A 295 -6.40 -15.45 11.84
CA PRO A 295 -7.62 -16.01 11.27
C PRO A 295 -8.52 -14.84 10.91
N SER A 296 -8.37 -14.32 9.69
CA SER A 296 -9.11 -13.18 9.15
C SER A 296 -8.97 -11.89 9.99
N LEU A 297 -9.23 -10.71 9.43
CA LEU A 297 -9.50 -9.51 10.23
C LEU A 297 -10.78 -9.66 11.12
N ARG A 298 -11.29 -10.88 11.30
CA ARG A 298 -12.25 -11.30 12.32
C ARG A 298 -11.64 -12.31 13.32
N SER A 299 -10.40 -12.06 13.74
CA SER A 299 -9.79 -12.81 14.85
C SER A 299 -10.37 -12.34 16.20
N THR A 300 -10.75 -13.33 16.99
CA THR A 300 -11.50 -13.36 18.26
C THR A 300 -10.87 -12.67 19.48
N LYS A 301 -9.93 -11.74 19.30
CA LYS A 301 -9.61 -10.77 20.36
C LYS A 301 -10.29 -9.46 19.97
N ALA A 302 -11.08 -8.92 20.90
CA ALA A 302 -12.00 -7.81 20.70
C ALA A 302 -11.36 -6.59 20.01
N ASN A 303 -11.29 -6.63 18.67
CA ASN A 303 -11.25 -5.42 17.88
C ASN A 303 -12.62 -4.79 18.09
N LEU A 304 -12.67 -3.76 18.91
CA LEU A 304 -13.89 -2.97 19.03
C LEU A 304 -14.10 -2.20 17.72
N ALA A 305 -14.66 -2.87 16.72
CA ALA A 305 -15.27 -2.20 15.61
C ALA A 305 -16.62 -1.69 16.09
N LEU A 306 -16.65 -0.44 16.58
CA LEU A 306 -17.90 0.23 16.84
C LEU A 306 -18.73 0.20 15.57
N GLN A 307 -19.91 -0.41 15.64
CA GLN A 307 -20.87 -0.30 14.54
C GLN A 307 -21.24 1.17 14.39
N ALA A 308 -21.57 1.62 13.17
CA ALA A 308 -21.95 3.02 12.92
C ALA A 308 -23.14 3.52 13.77
N THR A 309 -23.85 2.60 14.44
CA THR A 309 -24.96 2.83 15.37
C THR A 309 -24.54 3.02 16.84
N GLN A 310 -23.32 2.63 17.22
CA GLN A 310 -22.81 2.73 18.60
C GLN A 310 -22.07 4.06 18.79
N LYS A 311 -22.53 4.88 19.75
CA LYS A 311 -21.95 6.19 20.05
C LYS A 311 -21.04 6.13 21.27
N LEU A 312 -19.92 6.85 21.19
CA LEU A 312 -19.00 7.05 22.30
C LEU A 312 -19.60 8.03 23.31
N ARG A 313 -19.71 7.63 24.58
CA ARG A 313 -20.11 8.50 25.70
C ARG A 313 -18.95 9.31 26.25
N GLY A 314 -17.77 8.70 26.38
CA GLY A 314 -16.59 9.38 26.91
C GLY A 314 -15.38 8.50 27.08
N PHE A 315 -14.26 9.16 27.36
CA PHE A 315 -12.99 8.53 27.72
C PHE A 315 -12.87 8.42 29.24
N THR A 316 -12.12 7.43 29.69
CA THR A 316 -11.72 7.24 31.09
C THR A 316 -10.21 7.02 31.13
N GLU A 317 -9.62 7.00 32.32
CA GLU A 317 -8.18 6.78 32.50
C GLU A 317 -7.68 5.46 31.90
N THR A 318 -8.53 4.42 31.88
CA THR A 318 -8.15 3.08 31.42
C THR A 318 -8.88 2.62 30.15
N GLY A 319 -9.58 3.52 29.43
CA GLY A 319 -10.36 3.11 28.25
C GLY A 319 -11.50 4.03 27.84
N ILE A 320 -12.54 3.47 27.22
CA ILE A 320 -13.70 4.21 26.67
C ILE A 320 -15.04 3.64 27.13
N THR A 321 -16.04 4.51 27.24
CA THR A 321 -17.43 4.15 27.56
C THR A 321 -18.36 4.53 26.40
N LEU A 322 -19.30 3.66 26.06
CA LEU A 322 -20.32 3.89 25.04
C LEU A 322 -21.63 4.41 25.65
N GLU A 323 -22.52 4.99 24.82
CA GLU A 323 -23.81 5.52 25.29
C GLU A 323 -24.76 4.43 25.81
N ASP A 324 -24.62 3.18 25.33
CA ASP A 324 -25.34 2.02 25.85
C ASP A 324 -24.81 1.52 27.22
N GLY A 325 -23.78 2.20 27.76
CA GLY A 325 -23.19 1.92 29.06
C GLY A 325 -22.07 0.87 29.02
N ILE A 326 -21.73 0.32 27.85
CA ILE A 326 -20.65 -0.66 27.72
C ILE A 326 -19.29 0.03 27.88
N TYR A 327 -18.43 -0.58 28.69
CA TYR A 327 -17.07 -0.14 28.96
C TYR A 327 -16.04 -1.00 28.22
N HIS A 328 -15.03 -0.36 27.65
CA HIS A 328 -13.90 -1.02 26.98
C HIS A 328 -12.59 -0.52 27.56
N GLU A 329 -11.88 -1.41 28.26
CA GLU A 329 -10.53 -1.17 28.76
C GLU A 329 -9.52 -1.19 27.60
N LEU A 330 -8.69 -0.17 27.49
CA LEU A 330 -7.75 0.05 26.40
C LEU A 330 -6.46 0.70 26.93
N ASP A 331 -5.31 0.13 26.60
CA ASP A 331 -4.00 0.71 26.92
C ASP A 331 -3.62 1.86 25.98
N VAL A 332 -4.11 1.81 24.73
CA VAL A 332 -3.77 2.77 23.67
C VAL A 332 -5.00 3.08 22.83
N ILE A 333 -5.20 4.37 22.56
CA ILE A 333 -6.26 4.86 21.68
C ILE A 333 -5.63 5.62 20.51
N ALA A 334 -5.76 5.07 19.30
CA ALA A 334 -5.33 5.74 18.08
C ALA A 334 -6.44 6.65 17.54
N VAL A 335 -6.24 7.97 17.58
CA VAL A 335 -7.21 8.96 17.07
C VAL A 335 -6.91 9.30 15.61
N ALA A 336 -7.49 8.53 14.69
CA ALA A 336 -7.35 8.73 13.24
C ALA A 336 -8.52 9.53 12.63
N THR A 337 -8.99 10.58 13.31
CA THR A 337 -10.20 11.34 12.94
C THR A 337 -9.98 12.41 11.86
N GLY A 338 -8.82 12.42 11.20
CA GLY A 338 -8.46 13.41 10.18
C GLY A 338 -8.07 14.77 10.75
N PHE A 339 -8.26 15.84 9.97
CA PHE A 339 -7.75 17.18 10.28
C PHE A 339 -8.83 18.26 10.11
N VAL A 340 -8.66 19.39 10.81
CA VAL A 340 -9.40 20.62 10.53
C VAL A 340 -8.59 21.45 9.55
N THR A 341 -9.15 21.73 8.38
CA THR A 341 -8.65 22.77 7.48
C THR A 341 -8.99 24.12 8.11
N PHE A 342 -8.06 24.75 8.85
CA PHE A 342 -7.84 26.19 9.12
C PHE A 342 -7.08 26.40 10.44
N PHE A 343 -6.23 27.44 10.47
CA PHE A 343 -5.46 27.87 11.64
C PHE A 343 -5.92 29.27 12.09
N VAL A 344 -5.88 29.50 13.41
CA VAL A 344 -6.08 30.82 14.04
C VAL A 344 -4.84 31.67 13.80
N LEU A 345 -4.84 32.45 12.73
CA LEU A 345 -3.73 33.35 12.39
C LEU A 345 -3.99 34.82 12.75
N GLY A 346 -5.17 35.15 13.29
CA GLY A 346 -5.54 36.53 13.64
C GLY A 346 -5.60 37.48 12.44
N ILE A 347 -5.80 36.95 11.23
CA ILE A 347 -5.81 37.74 9.99
C ILE A 347 -7.16 38.41 9.82
N GLN A 348 -7.15 39.73 9.68
CA GLN A 348 -8.32 40.56 9.50
C GLN A 348 -8.42 41.15 8.09
N SER A 349 -9.65 41.23 7.59
CA SER A 349 -9.95 41.97 6.37
C SER A 349 -9.84 43.48 6.61
N ILE A 350 -9.86 44.26 5.53
CA ILE A 350 -9.99 45.73 5.59
C ILE A 350 -11.30 46.21 6.23
N TYR A 351 -12.24 45.31 6.51
CA TYR A 351 -13.50 45.57 7.19
C TYR A 351 -13.49 45.12 8.66
N GLY A 352 -12.33 44.69 9.18
CA GLY A 352 -12.20 44.19 10.55
C GLY A 352 -12.83 42.80 10.77
N THR A 353 -13.05 42.04 9.69
CA THR A 353 -13.59 40.67 9.78
C THR A 353 -12.44 39.67 9.86
N ASP A 354 -12.44 38.80 10.87
CA ASP A 354 -11.49 37.70 10.95
C ASP A 354 -11.71 36.69 9.81
N LEU A 355 -10.62 36.22 9.21
CA LEU A 355 -10.64 35.23 8.12
C LEU A 355 -11.40 33.95 8.49
N GLU A 356 -11.38 33.60 9.78
CA GLU A 356 -12.11 32.45 10.32
C GLU A 356 -13.64 32.66 10.28
N GLN A 357 -14.11 33.85 10.66
CA GLN A 357 -15.53 34.18 10.60
C GLN A 357 -16.02 34.29 9.15
N GLY A 358 -15.18 34.83 8.27
CA GLY A 358 -15.46 34.91 6.83
C GLY A 358 -15.51 33.54 6.14
N SER A 359 -14.70 32.58 6.56
CA SER A 359 -14.65 31.22 5.99
C SER A 359 -15.78 30.30 6.50
N LEU A 360 -16.25 30.49 7.73
CA LEU A 360 -17.40 29.79 8.31
C LEU A 360 -18.74 30.12 7.60
N LEU A 361 -18.82 31.26 6.90
CA LEU A 361 -19.98 31.68 6.12
C LEU A 361 -19.98 31.14 4.67
N GLY A 362 -19.04 30.25 4.36
CA GLY A 362 -18.85 29.64 3.05
C GLY A 362 -17.91 30.48 2.19
N THR A 363 -16.60 30.23 2.38
CA THR A 363 -15.50 30.98 1.77
C THR A 363 -15.75 31.27 0.29
N LYS A 364 -15.64 32.55 -0.06
CA LYS A 364 -15.63 33.04 -1.44
C LYS A 364 -14.19 33.32 -1.81
N THR A 365 -13.62 32.51 -2.69
CA THR A 365 -12.31 32.80 -3.27
C THR A 365 -12.47 33.29 -4.70
N TYR A 366 -11.40 33.88 -5.22
CA TYR A 366 -11.22 34.10 -6.63
C TYR A 366 -9.98 33.32 -7.10
N LEU A 367 -10.19 32.46 -8.10
CA LEU A 367 -9.18 31.54 -8.65
C LEU A 367 -8.49 30.70 -7.57
N ASP A 368 -9.22 30.30 -6.53
CA ASP A 368 -8.74 29.50 -5.39
C ASP A 368 -7.63 30.14 -4.55
N THR A 369 -7.22 31.36 -4.87
CA THR A 369 -5.97 31.96 -4.37
C THR A 369 -6.17 33.23 -3.57
N THR A 370 -7.24 33.97 -3.81
CA THR A 370 -7.44 35.29 -3.20
C THR A 370 -8.83 35.41 -2.61
N VAL A 371 -8.96 36.16 -1.51
CA VAL A 371 -10.23 36.37 -0.80
C VAL A 371 -10.56 37.87 -0.80
N PRO A 372 -11.76 38.28 -1.25
CA PRO A 372 -12.15 39.69 -1.22
C PRO A 372 -12.06 40.30 0.18
N GLY A 373 -11.42 41.46 0.28
CA GLY A 373 -11.21 42.18 1.53
C GLY A 373 -9.88 41.87 2.24
N TYR A 374 -9.11 40.89 1.74
CA TYR A 374 -7.78 40.55 2.24
C TYR A 374 -6.74 40.99 1.20
N LEU A 375 -6.23 42.21 1.36
CA LEU A 375 -5.37 42.87 0.37
C LEU A 375 -4.04 42.15 0.18
N SER A 376 -3.65 41.90 -1.07
CA SER A 376 -2.38 41.27 -1.45
C SER A 376 -2.11 39.95 -0.73
N MET A 377 -3.18 39.25 -0.34
CA MET A 377 -3.13 37.95 0.31
C MET A 377 -3.34 36.84 -0.71
N PHE A 378 -2.41 35.88 -0.74
CA PHE A 378 -2.48 34.71 -1.59
C PHE A 378 -2.45 33.41 -0.76
N SER A 379 -3.34 32.47 -1.09
CA SER A 379 -3.46 31.15 -0.46
C SER A 379 -3.31 30.05 -1.51
N GLY A 380 -2.59 28.97 -1.19
CA GLY A 380 -2.43 27.82 -2.08
C GLY A 380 -3.37 26.64 -1.78
N TYR A 381 -4.10 26.67 -0.66
CA TYR A 381 -4.86 25.53 -0.13
C TYR A 381 -6.13 26.01 0.60
N ASP A 382 -7.06 26.64 -0.14
CA ASP A 382 -8.36 27.07 0.40
C ASP A 382 -9.49 26.03 0.13
N ILE A 383 -10.68 26.21 0.71
CA ILE A 383 -11.83 25.29 0.62
C ILE A 383 -12.25 25.02 -0.83
N GLN A 384 -12.14 26.02 -1.72
CA GLN A 384 -12.52 25.88 -3.13
C GLN A 384 -11.37 25.32 -3.99
N ALA A 385 -10.17 25.21 -3.42
CA ALA A 385 -8.99 24.77 -4.15
C ALA A 385 -9.10 23.30 -4.55
N SER A 386 -8.68 23.02 -5.79
CA SER A 386 -8.60 21.68 -6.35
C SER A 386 -7.59 20.75 -5.67
N THR A 387 -6.86 21.22 -4.65
CA THR A 387 -5.68 20.57 -4.06
C THR A 387 -5.92 19.23 -3.36
N LEU A 388 -7.15 18.93 -2.94
CA LEU A 388 -7.53 17.59 -2.45
C LEU A 388 -7.88 16.61 -3.58
N LEU A 389 -8.04 17.11 -4.81
CA LEU A 389 -8.48 16.35 -5.99
C LEU A 389 -7.37 16.20 -7.05
N VAL A 390 -6.27 16.94 -6.92
CA VAL A 390 -5.11 16.89 -7.83
C VAL A 390 -3.82 16.61 -7.06
N ASN A 391 -2.85 15.99 -7.73
CA ASN A 391 -1.54 15.75 -7.13
C ASN A 391 -0.83 17.09 -6.87
N SER A 392 -0.44 17.35 -5.62
CA SER A 392 0.13 18.62 -5.14
C SER A 392 1.26 19.22 -6.01
N PRO A 393 2.18 18.45 -6.62
CA PRO A 393 3.22 18.99 -7.51
C PRO A 393 2.68 19.70 -8.77
N ASN A 394 1.47 19.37 -9.23
CA ASN A 394 0.83 20.06 -10.37
C ASN A 394 0.24 21.43 -9.98
N SER A 395 0.28 21.82 -8.71
CA SER A 395 -0.10 23.17 -8.26
C SER A 395 0.97 24.23 -8.55
N GLY A 396 2.09 23.84 -9.18
CA GLY A 396 3.17 24.76 -9.59
C GLY A 396 2.70 25.90 -10.50
N ASP A 397 1.69 25.66 -11.33
CA ASP A 397 1.09 26.69 -12.19
C ASP A 397 0.40 27.80 -11.39
N LEU A 398 -0.19 27.46 -10.22
CA LEU A 398 -0.81 28.43 -9.32
C LEU A 398 0.23 29.31 -8.63
N GLY A 399 1.34 28.70 -8.19
CA GLY A 399 2.49 29.43 -7.67
C GLY A 399 3.09 30.39 -8.72
N ARG A 400 3.22 29.93 -9.96
CA ARG A 400 3.71 30.76 -11.07
C ARG A 400 2.77 31.93 -11.37
N TRP A 401 1.46 31.70 -11.36
CA TRP A 401 0.48 32.77 -11.54
C TRP A 401 0.60 33.86 -10.47
N VAL A 402 0.80 33.50 -9.19
CA VAL A 402 0.99 34.51 -8.14
C VAL A 402 2.29 35.29 -8.34
N VAL A 403 3.38 34.62 -8.72
CA VAL A 403 4.64 35.31 -9.06
C VAL A 403 4.42 36.33 -10.18
N ASP A 404 3.70 35.96 -11.24
CA ASP A 404 3.39 36.87 -12.36
C ASP A 404 2.54 38.08 -11.90
N VAL A 405 1.58 37.87 -11.00
CA VAL A 405 0.77 38.95 -10.41
C VAL A 405 1.65 39.90 -9.59
N VAL A 406 2.55 39.37 -8.76
CA VAL A 406 3.47 40.19 -7.95
C VAL A 406 4.41 41.00 -8.85
N ILE A 407 5.02 40.37 -9.85
CA ILE A 407 5.90 41.08 -10.82
C ILE A 407 5.12 42.21 -11.51
N LYS A 408 3.87 41.96 -11.94
CA LYS A 408 3.03 42.98 -12.57
C LYS A 408 2.65 44.11 -11.61
N MET A 409 2.44 43.81 -10.33
CA MET A 409 2.20 44.82 -9.31
C MET A 409 3.42 45.71 -9.10
N GLU A 410 4.61 45.12 -9.00
CA GLU A 410 5.86 45.86 -8.79
C GLU A 410 6.20 46.75 -9.99
N THR A 411 6.19 46.17 -11.19
CA THR A 411 6.46 46.90 -12.44
C THR A 411 5.42 47.96 -12.74
N GLY A 412 4.16 47.74 -12.37
CA GLY A 412 3.05 48.69 -12.56
C GLY A 412 2.85 49.71 -11.44
N GLY A 413 3.67 49.68 -10.39
CA GLY A 413 3.53 50.56 -9.22
C GLY A 413 2.24 50.36 -8.42
N VAL A 414 1.65 49.16 -8.47
CA VAL A 414 0.42 48.80 -7.75
C VAL A 414 0.77 48.41 -6.31
N LYS A 415 0.19 49.11 -5.34
CA LYS A 415 0.49 48.87 -3.91
C LYS A 415 -0.26 47.68 -3.31
N HIS A 416 -1.49 47.44 -3.76
CA HIS A 416 -2.34 46.37 -3.25
C HIS A 416 -3.18 45.73 -4.35
N SER A 417 -3.44 44.43 -4.23
CA SER A 417 -4.40 43.70 -5.05
C SER A 417 -5.58 43.25 -4.20
N ASN A 418 -6.79 43.29 -4.76
CA ASN A 418 -8.00 42.79 -4.12
C ASN A 418 -8.94 42.28 -5.22
N PRO A 419 -9.42 41.02 -5.17
CA PRO A 419 -10.43 40.58 -6.11
C PRO A 419 -11.75 41.30 -5.87
N ARG A 420 -12.49 41.58 -6.94
CA ARG A 420 -13.88 42.06 -6.83
C ARG A 420 -14.75 40.96 -6.21
N THR A 421 -15.64 41.34 -5.30
CA THR A 421 -16.60 40.40 -4.68
C THR A 421 -17.43 39.67 -5.74
N GLU A 422 -17.88 40.39 -6.78
CA GLU A 422 -18.63 39.80 -7.90
C GLU A 422 -17.83 38.74 -8.67
N ALA A 423 -16.51 38.90 -8.79
CA ALA A 423 -15.64 37.93 -9.45
C ALA A 423 -15.49 36.67 -8.60
N ALA A 424 -15.35 36.83 -7.28
CA ALA A 424 -15.34 35.70 -6.35
C ALA A 424 -16.70 34.97 -6.30
N ASP A 425 -17.82 35.70 -6.44
CA ASP A 425 -19.15 35.10 -6.53
C ASP A 425 -19.32 34.25 -7.80
N LYS A 426 -18.87 34.75 -8.95
CA LYS A 426 -18.87 33.99 -10.20
C LYS A 426 -17.97 32.75 -10.12
N TRP A 427 -16.79 32.88 -9.51
CA TRP A 427 -15.87 31.76 -9.30
C TRP A 427 -16.53 30.67 -8.43
N LYS A 428 -17.12 31.08 -7.30
CA LYS A 428 -17.87 30.17 -6.42
C LYS A 428 -18.98 29.45 -7.16
N GLN A 429 -19.76 30.14 -7.99
CA GLN A 429 -20.84 29.50 -8.75
C GLN A 429 -20.28 28.47 -9.74
N CYS A 430 -19.17 28.78 -10.42
CA CYS A 430 -18.50 27.84 -11.33
C CYS A 430 -18.09 26.55 -10.62
N VAL A 431 -17.41 26.66 -9.47
CA VAL A 431 -16.97 25.50 -8.67
C VAL A 431 -18.17 24.69 -8.19
N VAL A 432 -19.24 25.34 -7.74
CA VAL A 432 -20.49 24.69 -7.35
C VAL A 432 -21.16 23.95 -8.51
N ASP A 433 -21.23 24.57 -9.69
CA ASP A 433 -21.83 23.95 -10.87
C ASP A 433 -21.05 22.71 -11.31
N LEU A 434 -19.71 22.77 -11.26
CA LEU A 434 -18.82 21.64 -11.54
C LEU A 434 -19.05 20.50 -10.56
N ASP A 435 -19.04 20.77 -9.26
CA ASP A 435 -19.23 19.73 -8.24
C ASP A 435 -20.60 19.07 -8.33
N ASN A 436 -21.64 19.84 -8.68
CA ASN A 436 -23.00 19.34 -8.90
C ASN A 436 -23.12 18.37 -10.09
N THR A 437 -22.13 18.33 -10.99
CA THR A 437 -22.07 17.30 -12.03
C THR A 437 -21.52 15.95 -11.54
N THR A 438 -21.07 15.89 -10.27
CA THR A 438 -20.41 14.73 -9.67
C THR A 438 -21.20 14.14 -8.51
N LEU A 439 -20.65 13.09 -7.88
CA LEU A 439 -21.18 12.53 -6.63
C LEU A 439 -20.58 13.17 -5.37
N LEU A 440 -19.59 14.07 -5.49
CA LEU A 440 -18.91 14.69 -4.35
C LEU A 440 -19.91 15.33 -3.36
N PRO A 441 -20.94 16.09 -3.81
CA PRO A 441 -21.89 16.72 -2.88
C PRO A 441 -22.77 15.75 -2.09
N THR A 442 -22.84 14.48 -2.52
CA THR A 442 -23.66 13.46 -1.85
C THR A 442 -22.98 12.85 -0.62
N ALA A 443 -21.65 12.95 -0.52
CA ALA A 443 -20.88 12.40 0.58
C ALA A 443 -20.62 13.42 1.69
N LYS A 444 -20.74 12.99 2.95
CA LYS A 444 -20.27 13.76 4.10
C LYS A 444 -18.77 13.49 4.28
N SER A 445 -17.92 14.36 3.76
CA SER A 445 -16.46 14.20 3.75
C SER A 445 -15.74 15.48 4.14
N THR A 446 -14.44 15.40 4.43
CA THR A 446 -13.57 16.56 4.72
C THR A 446 -13.58 17.59 3.59
N HIS A 447 -13.60 17.14 2.34
CA HIS A 447 -13.68 18.02 1.17
C HIS A 447 -15.00 18.82 1.14
N MET A 448 -16.11 18.19 1.53
CA MET A 448 -17.42 18.85 1.60
C MET A 448 -17.67 19.60 2.92
N GLY A 449 -16.66 19.70 3.80
CA GLY A 449 -16.78 20.34 5.12
C GLY A 449 -17.55 19.52 6.17
N GLY A 450 -17.87 18.26 5.87
CA GLY A 450 -18.71 17.40 6.71
C GLY A 450 -18.01 16.76 7.92
N ASN A 451 -16.71 17.00 8.11
CA ASN A 451 -15.90 16.35 9.14
C ASN A 451 -15.88 17.09 10.50
N VAL A 452 -16.33 18.34 10.57
CA VAL A 452 -16.34 19.14 11.81
C VAL A 452 -17.77 19.51 12.21
N PRO A 453 -18.25 19.14 13.41
CA PRO A 453 -19.57 19.54 13.89
C PRO A 453 -19.73 21.07 13.95
N GLY A 454 -20.86 21.60 13.51
CA GLY A 454 -21.15 23.05 13.58
C GLY A 454 -20.44 23.90 12.51
N LYS A 455 -19.35 23.41 11.91
CA LYS A 455 -18.79 23.95 10.66
C LYS A 455 -19.80 23.60 9.58
N GLY A 456 -20.71 24.54 9.29
CA GLY A 456 -21.92 24.27 8.53
C GLY A 456 -21.64 23.56 7.21
N ASP A 457 -22.63 22.82 6.71
CA ASP A 457 -22.78 22.34 5.33
C ASP A 457 -22.77 23.53 4.34
N THR A 458 -21.71 24.33 4.35
CA THR A 458 -21.58 25.63 3.67
C THR A 458 -21.63 25.47 2.16
N TYR A 459 -21.27 24.29 1.67
CA TYR A 459 -21.43 23.90 0.27
C TYR A 459 -22.86 23.44 -0.08
N ARG A 460 -23.58 22.85 0.88
CA ARG A 460 -24.89 22.20 0.68
C ARG A 460 -26.08 23.13 0.83
N ARG A 461 -25.98 24.22 1.60
CA ARG A 461 -27.12 25.11 1.93
C ARG A 461 -27.77 25.84 0.73
N GLY A 462 -27.26 25.71 -0.49
CA GLY A 462 -27.90 26.17 -1.73
C GLY A 462 -28.44 25.06 -2.66
N GLN A 463 -28.23 23.78 -2.35
CA GLN A 463 -28.40 22.68 -3.31
C GLN A 463 -29.74 21.96 -3.16
N LYS A 464 -30.74 22.29 -4.00
CA LYS A 464 -31.94 21.46 -4.18
C LYS A 464 -31.70 20.39 -5.26
N ASN A 465 -31.74 19.14 -4.82
CA ASN A 465 -31.93 17.87 -5.55
C ASN A 465 -32.12 17.95 -7.09
N ARG A 466 -31.07 17.61 -7.85
CA ARG A 466 -31.22 16.98 -9.18
C ARG A 466 -30.14 15.93 -9.39
N ILE A 467 -30.50 14.66 -9.23
CA ILE A 467 -29.64 13.51 -9.52
C ILE A 467 -29.78 13.16 -11.01
N LYS A 468 -28.69 13.25 -11.78
CA LYS A 468 -28.52 12.48 -13.02
C LYS A 468 -27.18 11.74 -12.96
N ARG A 469 -27.22 10.43 -13.23
CA ARG A 469 -26.03 9.55 -13.27
C ARG A 469 -25.06 10.02 -14.36
N ILE A 470 -23.84 10.41 -13.99
CA ILE A 470 -22.73 10.69 -14.91
C ILE A 470 -21.48 9.89 -14.49
N ARG A 471 -20.79 9.29 -15.47
CA ARG A 471 -19.57 8.46 -15.29
C ARG A 471 -18.34 9.35 -15.01
N VAL A 472 -17.47 8.87 -14.11
CA VAL A 472 -16.32 9.56 -13.46
C VAL A 472 -15.15 9.99 -14.41
N LYS A 473 -15.29 9.91 -15.74
CA LYS A 473 -14.20 10.31 -16.67
C LYS A 473 -14.10 11.82 -16.97
N LEU A 474 -15.01 12.66 -16.45
CA LEU A 474 -15.07 14.10 -16.79
C LEU A 474 -14.34 15.06 -15.84
N ILE A 475 -14.05 14.66 -14.59
CA ILE A 475 -13.62 15.59 -13.53
C ILE A 475 -12.25 16.23 -13.86
N LEU A 476 -11.31 15.45 -14.40
CA LEU A 476 -9.96 15.95 -14.75
C LEU A 476 -9.94 16.87 -15.98
N ARG A 477 -10.87 16.69 -16.93
CA ARG A 477 -11.00 17.57 -18.11
C ARG A 477 -11.77 18.85 -17.80
N ALA A 478 -12.65 18.87 -16.80
CA ALA A 478 -13.45 20.04 -16.47
C ALA A 478 -12.64 21.11 -15.70
N TYR A 479 -11.71 20.70 -14.83
CA TYR A 479 -10.78 21.62 -14.16
C TYR A 479 -9.67 22.15 -15.09
N SER A 480 -9.26 21.36 -16.10
CA SER A 480 -8.29 21.80 -17.12
C SER A 480 -8.94 22.52 -18.31
N GLY A 481 -10.25 22.36 -18.51
CA GLY A 481 -11.02 22.88 -19.64
C GLY A 481 -11.89 24.09 -19.31
N CYS A 482 -11.65 24.78 -18.20
CA CYS A 482 -12.15 26.15 -18.06
C CYS A 482 -11.33 27.06 -19.00
N ASP A 483 -11.75 27.12 -20.26
CA ASP A 483 -11.35 28.16 -21.23
C ASP A 483 -11.63 29.59 -20.69
N GLN A 484 -12.25 29.72 -19.51
CA GLN A 484 -12.46 30.97 -18.79
C GLN A 484 -11.32 31.39 -17.84
N ILE A 485 -10.36 30.52 -17.47
CA ILE A 485 -9.25 30.94 -16.58
C ILE A 485 -8.37 32.00 -17.27
N GLN A 486 -8.19 31.91 -18.59
CA GLN A 486 -7.51 32.96 -19.37
C GLN A 486 -8.36 34.23 -19.58
N ILE A 487 -9.69 34.12 -19.56
CA ILE A 487 -10.61 35.24 -19.81
C ILE A 487 -10.83 36.08 -18.52
N MET A 488 -10.74 35.47 -17.33
CA MET A 488 -11.02 36.15 -16.06
C MET A 488 -9.86 37.03 -15.52
N ALA A 489 -8.64 36.93 -16.04
CA ALA A 489 -7.46 37.67 -15.55
C ALA A 489 -7.50 39.23 -15.71
N LYS A 490 -8.62 39.83 -16.11
CA LYS A 490 -8.79 41.27 -16.36
C LYS A 490 -9.41 42.06 -15.20
N GLU A 491 -9.84 41.43 -14.11
CA GLU A 491 -10.72 42.03 -13.09
C GLU A 491 -10.02 42.46 -11.77
N LEU A 492 -8.70 42.62 -11.75
CA LEU A 492 -7.96 43.19 -10.61
C LEU A 492 -8.02 44.72 -10.64
N VAL A 493 -8.61 45.34 -9.61
CA VAL A 493 -8.81 46.81 -9.54
C VAL A 493 -7.56 47.52 -9.03
N LYS A 494 -7.27 48.70 -9.61
CA LYS A 494 -6.43 49.74 -8.98
C LYS A 494 -7.22 50.38 -7.82
N ALA A 495 -6.84 50.03 -6.60
CA ALA A 495 -7.04 50.70 -5.29
C ALA A 495 -8.43 51.27 -4.94
N ALA A 496 -9.03 50.72 -3.87
CA ALA A 496 -9.93 51.47 -2.98
C ALA A 496 -9.11 52.13 -1.85
N PRO A 497 -9.53 53.29 -1.31
CA PRO A 497 -8.83 53.94 -0.20
C PRO A 497 -8.88 53.08 1.07
N ILE A 498 -7.74 52.96 1.75
CA ILE A 498 -7.57 52.22 3.00
C ILE A 498 -7.93 53.14 4.18
N PRO A 499 -8.71 52.68 5.19
CA PRO A 499 -8.94 53.44 6.41
C PRO A 499 -7.63 53.79 7.13
N ALA A 500 -7.51 55.01 7.66
CA ALA A 500 -6.30 55.46 8.34
C ALA A 500 -6.03 54.64 9.61
N GLY A 501 -4.83 54.08 9.75
CA GLY A 501 -4.36 53.42 10.99
C GLY A 501 -4.00 51.93 10.91
N MET A 502 -4.20 51.24 9.78
CA MET A 502 -3.81 49.82 9.65
C MET A 502 -2.32 49.62 9.33
N PRO A 503 -1.64 48.63 9.96
CA PRO A 503 -0.25 48.28 9.64
C PRO A 503 -0.10 47.80 8.19
N GLN A 504 0.91 48.31 7.49
CA GLN A 504 1.10 48.05 6.05
C GLN A 504 1.99 46.83 5.81
N MET A 505 1.37 45.66 5.64
CA MET A 505 2.03 44.49 5.07
C MET A 505 1.92 44.54 3.54
N ARG A 506 3.04 44.45 2.84
CA ARG A 506 3.09 44.66 1.37
C ARG A 506 2.59 43.44 0.59
N TYR A 507 2.92 42.24 1.06
CA TYR A 507 2.45 40.95 0.55
C TYR A 507 2.33 39.98 1.72
N PHE A 508 1.34 39.09 1.67
CA PHE A 508 1.23 37.97 2.61
C PHE A 508 0.97 36.68 1.83
N TRP A 509 1.85 35.70 2.00
CA TRP A 509 1.72 34.37 1.43
C TRP A 509 1.58 33.37 2.57
N THR A 510 0.55 32.52 2.51
CA THR A 510 0.40 31.40 3.44
C THR A 510 0.28 30.08 2.70
N THR A 511 1.13 29.13 3.06
CA THR A 511 0.89 27.71 2.79
C THR A 511 0.13 27.18 4.00
N ALA A 512 -1.17 26.98 3.89
CA ALA A 512 -1.89 26.14 4.86
C ALA A 512 -1.46 24.67 4.63
N GLY A 513 -0.21 24.38 4.99
CA GLY A 513 0.39 23.04 5.01
C GLY A 513 0.42 22.55 6.45
N ALA A 514 0.12 21.27 6.62
CA ALA A 514 0.04 20.60 7.91
C ALA A 514 1.32 20.77 8.74
N HIS A 515 1.24 21.51 9.85
CA HIS A 515 2.19 21.42 10.95
C HIS A 515 1.43 21.35 12.27
N MET A 516 1.81 20.40 13.11
CA MET A 516 1.36 20.30 14.50
C MET A 516 1.95 21.45 15.29
N THR A 517 1.12 22.41 15.71
CA THR A 517 1.40 23.21 16.89
C THR A 517 0.16 23.18 17.77
N ASN A 518 0.31 22.52 18.91
CA ASN A 518 -0.71 22.38 19.94
C ASN A 518 -0.38 23.42 21.02
N PRO A 519 -1.06 24.58 21.12
CA PRO A 519 -0.87 25.50 22.22
C PRO A 519 -1.70 25.00 23.40
N GLY A 520 -1.21 23.98 24.11
CA GLY A 520 -1.99 23.41 25.21
C GLY A 520 -1.43 22.21 25.97
N PHE A 521 -0.21 21.73 25.67
CA PHE A 521 0.44 20.71 26.49
C PHE A 521 1.77 21.24 27.02
N SER A 522 1.71 21.89 28.18
CA SER A 522 2.84 21.92 29.10
C SER A 522 2.78 20.62 29.92
N CYS A 523 3.63 19.65 29.60
CA CYS A 523 3.95 18.58 30.54
C CYS A 523 5.31 18.89 31.18
N LEU A 524 5.29 18.89 32.52
CA LEU A 524 6.40 18.42 33.35
C LEU A 524 6.77 16.98 32.97
#